data_AF-A0A1H8D8R5-F1
#
_entry.id   AF-A0A1H8D8R5-F1
#
_cell.length_a   1.000
_cell.length_b   1.000
_cell.length_c   1.000
_cell.angle_alpha   90.00
_cell.angle_beta   90.00
_cell.angle_gamma   90.00
#
_symmetry.space_group_name_H-M   'P 1'
#
loop_
_entity.id
_entity.type
_entity.pdbx_description
1 polymer ?
#
loop_
_entity_poly.entity_id
_entity_poly.type
_entity_poly.pdbx_seq_one_letter_code
_entity_poly.pdbx_strand_id
1 'polypeptide(L)' 'MEPDEELHSFQFCQEVSGVEHDYRITEMANHVFGVEKDGVVIAEVTNDTNWKQLSGEPLEKALLHKICDRIEDHYA' A
#
# COMPACT_ATOMS: atom_id res chain seq x y z
N MET A 1 -13.71 12.39 23.96
CA MET A 1 -13.00 12.71 22.70
C MET A 1 -12.27 11.43 22.37
N GLU A 2 -12.87 10.63 21.51
CA GLU A 2 -12.30 9.35 21.09
C GLU A 2 -10.96 9.67 20.40
N PRO A 3 -9.87 8.95 20.73
CA PRO A 3 -8.56 9.28 20.17
C PRO A 3 -8.65 9.17 18.66
N ASP A 4 -8.16 10.19 17.96
CA ASP A 4 -7.85 10.12 16.53
C ASP A 4 -7.22 8.75 16.26
N GLU A 5 -7.93 7.89 15.53
CA GLU A 5 -7.34 6.68 14.97
C GLU A 5 -6.14 7.15 14.15
N GLU A 6 -4.93 6.96 14.70
CA GLU A 6 -3.70 7.23 14.00
C GLU A 6 -3.72 6.34 12.76
N LEU A 7 -4.14 6.91 11.62
CA LEU A 7 -4.11 6.20 10.34
C LEU A 7 -2.65 5.81 10.10
N HIS A 8 -2.35 4.54 10.33
CA HIS A 8 -1.01 4.00 10.21
C HIS A 8 -0.62 4.09 8.73
N SER A 9 0.24 5.06 8.44
CA SER A 9 0.75 5.29 7.09
C SER A 9 2.27 5.26 7.10
N PHE A 10 2.83 4.66 6.06
CA PHE A 10 4.26 4.56 5.88
C PHE A 10 4.63 4.68 4.40
N GLN A 11 5.86 5.10 4.15
CA GLN A 11 6.36 5.24 2.80
C GLN A 11 6.95 3.91 2.30
N PHE A 12 6.61 3.56 1.07
CA PHE A 12 7.16 2.44 0.34
C PHE A 12 8.00 3.00 -0.81
N CYS A 13 9.33 2.94 -0.65
CA CYS A 13 10.29 3.28 -1.69
C CYS A 13 11.09 2.01 -2.01
N GLN A 14 10.80 1.37 -3.15
CA GLN A 14 11.60 0.23 -3.61
C GLN A 14 11.73 0.20 -5.11
N GLU A 15 12.85 -0.34 -5.58
CA GLU A 15 13.03 -0.69 -6.98
C GLU A 15 12.38 -2.05 -7.25
N VAL A 16 11.47 -2.11 -8.22
CA VAL A 16 10.81 -3.33 -8.68
C VAL A 16 10.91 -3.37 -10.20
N SER A 17 11.30 -4.51 -10.76
CA SER A 17 11.47 -4.67 -12.22
C SER A 17 12.42 -3.64 -12.86
N GLY A 18 13.36 -3.06 -12.09
CA GLY A 18 14.28 -2.01 -12.56
C GLY A 18 13.66 -0.61 -12.64
N VAL A 19 12.50 -0.40 -12.03
CA VAL A 19 11.84 0.90 -11.90
C VAL A 19 11.76 1.27 -10.41
N GLU A 20 12.17 2.48 -10.07
CA GLU A 20 11.99 3.01 -8.72
C GLU A 20 10.52 3.38 -8.50
N HIS A 21 9.94 2.78 -7.47
CA HIS A 21 8.57 3.02 -7.06
C HIS A 21 8.55 3.77 -5.74
N ASP A 22 7.87 4.91 -5.73
CA ASP A 22 7.55 5.69 -4.54
C ASP A 22 6.03 5.69 -4.35
N TYR A 23 5.59 5.07 -3.26
CA TYR A 23 4.19 5.00 -2.88
C TYR A 23 4.05 5.31 -1.39
N ARG A 24 2.91 5.85 -0.99
CA ARG A 24 2.50 5.91 0.41
C ARG A 24 1.44 4.85 0.66
N ILE A 25 1.70 4.01 1.64
CA ILE A 25 0.75 2.99 2.07
C ILE A 25 0.03 3.54 3.30
N THR A 26 -1.30 3.60 3.24
CA THR A 26 -2.13 4.11 4.34
C THR A 26 -3.17 3.07 4.71
N GLU A 27 -3.18 2.62 5.96
CA GLU A 27 -4.26 1.78 6.47
C GLU A 27 -5.57 2.59 6.51
N MET A 28 -6.59 2.13 5.79
CA MET A 28 -7.89 2.81 5.73
C MET A 28 -8.88 2.22 6.74
N ALA A 29 -9.24 0.95 6.58
CA ALA A 29 -10.17 0.23 7.46
C ALA A 29 -10.10 -1.28 7.22
N ASN A 30 -10.39 -2.11 8.23
CA ASN A 30 -10.47 -3.57 8.12
C ASN A 30 -9.24 -4.24 7.45
N HIS A 31 -8.02 -3.82 7.79
CA HIS A 31 -6.78 -4.31 7.17
C HIS A 31 -6.72 -4.10 5.64
N VAL A 32 -7.43 -3.07 5.15
CA VAL A 32 -7.30 -2.56 3.79
C VAL A 32 -6.33 -1.40 3.79
N PHE A 33 -5.32 -1.48 2.94
CA PHE A 33 -4.26 -0.51 2.78
C PHE A 33 -4.40 0.17 1.41
N GLY A 34 -4.52 1.49 1.42
CA GLY A 34 -4.46 2.32 0.22
C GLY A 34 -3.03 2.49 -0.26
N VAL A 35 -2.77 2.17 -1.52
CA VAL A 35 -1.55 2.52 -2.23
C VAL A 35 -1.76 3.88 -2.88
N GLU A 36 -1.19 4.91 -2.30
CA GLU A 36 -1.19 6.28 -2.79
C GLU A 36 0.07 6.56 -3.61
N LYS A 37 -0.12 7.19 -4.78
CA LYS A 37 0.95 7.72 -5.62
C LYS A 37 0.64 9.18 -5.94
N ASP A 38 1.60 10.07 -5.74
CA ASP A 38 1.44 11.50 -6.04
C ASP A 38 0.20 12.14 -5.36
N GLY A 39 -0.18 11.66 -4.17
CA GLY A 39 -1.36 12.14 -3.44
C GLY A 39 -2.71 11.58 -3.90
N VAL A 40 -2.71 10.56 -4.77
CA VAL A 40 -3.92 9.87 -5.24
C VAL A 40 -3.84 8.38 -4.94
N VAL A 41 -4.89 7.82 -4.35
CA VAL A 41 -4.98 6.37 -4.12
C VAL A 41 -5.22 5.65 -5.45
N ILE A 42 -4.22 4.90 -5.90
CA ILE A 42 -4.25 4.19 -7.18
C ILE A 42 -4.67 2.73 -7.03
N ALA A 43 -4.46 2.13 -5.86
CA ALA A 43 -4.85 0.75 -5.58
C ALA A 43 -5.17 0.53 -4.10
N GLU A 44 -5.91 -0.53 -3.80
CA GLU A 44 -6.20 -1.03 -2.47
C GLU A 44 -5.59 -2.43 -2.35
N VAL A 45 -4.84 -2.70 -1.30
CA VAL A 45 -4.28 -4.02 -1.00
C VAL A 45 -4.76 -4.48 0.37
N THR A 46 -5.01 -5.77 0.53
CA THR A 46 -5.36 -6.37 1.82
C THR A 46 -4.32 -7.41 2.20
N ASN A 47 -4.21 -7.69 3.50
CA ASN A 47 -3.26 -8.67 4.02
C ASN A 47 -3.48 -10.09 3.42
N ASP A 48 -4.73 -10.43 3.08
CA ASP A 48 -5.13 -11.68 2.39
C ASP A 48 -4.67 -11.78 0.91
N THR A 49 -3.61 -11.06 0.52
CA THR A 49 -3.05 -11.03 -0.84
C THR A 49 -4.04 -10.57 -1.92
N ASN A 50 -5.21 -10.07 -1.52
CA ASN A 50 -6.19 -9.50 -2.42
C ASN A 50 -5.85 -8.05 -2.67
N TRP A 51 -5.95 -7.63 -3.92
CA TRP A 51 -5.74 -6.24 -4.28
C TRP A 51 -6.69 -5.84 -5.38
N LYS A 52 -6.92 -4.54 -5.46
CA LYS A 52 -7.86 -3.93 -6.37
C LYS A 52 -7.25 -2.64 -6.90
N GLN A 53 -7.08 -2.57 -8.21
CA GLN A 53 -6.72 -1.31 -8.85
C GLN A 53 -7.92 -0.36 -8.78
N LEU A 54 -7.69 0.88 -8.35
CA LEU A 54 -8.68 1.96 -8.36
C LEU A 54 -8.49 2.88 -9.56
N SER A 55 -7.25 3.20 -9.93
CA SER A 55 -6.96 4.17 -10.99
C SER A 55 -5.56 4.01 -11.56
N GLY A 56 -5.35 4.40 -12.81
CA GLY A 56 -4.06 4.32 -13.48
C GLY A 56 -3.72 2.92 -14.00
N GLU A 57 -2.43 2.68 -14.25
CA GLU A 57 -1.94 1.41 -14.76
C GLU A 57 -1.96 0.33 -13.67
N PRO A 58 -2.35 -0.92 -14.00
CA PRO A 58 -2.38 -2.00 -13.04
C PRO A 58 -0.99 -2.25 -12.47
N LEU A 59 -0.90 -2.29 -11.14
CA LEU A 59 0.35 -2.59 -10.46
C LEU A 59 0.83 -4.02 -10.79
N GLU A 60 2.14 -4.17 -10.98
CA GLU A 60 2.75 -5.48 -11.22
C GLU A 60 2.59 -6.37 -9.98
N LYS A 61 2.37 -7.69 -10.20
CA LYS A 61 2.27 -8.66 -9.10
C LYS A 61 3.50 -8.67 -8.19
N ALA A 62 4.68 -8.49 -8.77
CA ALA A 62 5.93 -8.43 -8.01
C ALA A 62 5.95 -7.24 -7.04
N LEU A 63 5.44 -6.08 -7.48
CA LEU A 63 5.33 -4.88 -6.66
C LEU A 63 4.31 -5.08 -5.52
N LEU A 64 3.16 -5.66 -5.82
CA LEU A 64 2.12 -5.94 -4.83
C LEU A 64 2.60 -6.92 -3.75
N HIS A 65 3.34 -7.96 -4.14
CA HIS A 65 4.00 -8.86 -3.19
C HIS A 65 4.95 -8.10 -2.27
N LYS A 66 5.80 -7.23 -2.82
CA LYS A 66 6.72 -6.41 -2.01
C LYS A 66 5.98 -5.47 -1.05
N ILE A 67 4.86 -4.92 -1.47
CA ILE A 67 4.00 -4.07 -0.62
C ILE A 67 3.41 -4.92 0.52
N CYS A 68 2.89 -6.11 0.24
CA CYS A 68 2.39 -7.02 1.28
C CYS A 68 3.49 -7.41 2.27
N ASP A 69 4.65 -7.86 1.79
CA ASP A 69 5.82 -8.17 2.62
C ASP A 69 6.17 -7.00 3.54
N ARG A 70 6.12 -5.76 3.01
CA ARG A 70 6.43 -4.56 3.80
C ARG A 70 5.36 -4.22 4.83
N ILE A 71 4.08 -4.45 4.50
CA ILE A 71 2.98 -4.34 5.46
C ILE A 71 3.19 -5.37 6.57
N GLU A 72 3.41 -6.64 6.24
CA GLU A 72 3.64 -7.69 7.24
C GLU A 72 4.83 -7.38 8.15
N ASP A 73 5.98 -6.97 7.57
CA ASP A 73 7.18 -6.55 8.32
C ASP A 73 6.93 -5.35 9.25
N HIS A 74 6.02 -4.43 8.89
CA HIS A 74 5.70 -3.27 9.70
C HIS A 74 4.80 -3.61 10.92
N TYR A 75 3.96 -4.64 10.79
CA TYR A 75 3.00 -5.05 11.81
C TYR A 75 3.39 -6.35 12.56
N ALA A 76 4.53 -6.97 12.22
CA ALA A 76 5.10 -8.13 12.90
C ALA A 76 5.77 -7.77 14.25
#